data_AF-A0A973X973-F1
#
_entry.id   AF-A0A973X973-F1
#
_cell.length_a   1.000
_cell.length_b   1.000
_cell.length_c   1.000
_cell.angle_alpha   90.00
_cell.angle_beta   90.00
_cell.angle_gamma   90.00
#
_symmetry.space_group_name_H-M   'P 1'
#
loop_
_entity.id
_entity.type
_entity.pdbx_description
1 polymer ?
#
loop_
_entity_poly.entity_id
_entity_poly.type
_entity_poly.pdbx_seq_one_letter_code
_entity_poly.pdbx_strand_id
1 'polypeptide(L)'
;MVKLSKKINDALLAMIDRTEIEAARNLVSAAMHGNKRVWMTSDLHFRHTNIIGYCGRPFRSVKHQDETLLRLLNKVGPQDIIVFVGDMAMGTHEDAVPVLESLPGRKILVAGKHDLKNGVCRLADEAIFEHIVPVLFWQGQHEDQVLVSHYPVVEFFPLGVKRLVNYHGHLHQHRKEDTDQIKYINVGWDQTYGLLAL
;
A
#
# COMPACT_ATOMS: atom_id res chain seq x y z
N MET A 1 15.11 -3.78 14.45
CA MET A 1 13.91 -2.92 14.51
C MET A 1 14.22 -1.64 13.74
N VAL A 2 13.72 -1.49 12.51
CA VAL A 2 13.90 -0.23 11.75
C VAL A 2 13.01 0.81 12.44
N LYS A 3 13.60 1.76 13.17
CA LYS A 3 12.83 2.85 13.79
C LYS A 3 12.38 3.80 12.68
N LEU A 4 11.06 3.96 12.54
CA LEU A 4 10.50 5.04 11.75
C LEU A 4 11.06 6.36 12.28
N SER A 5 11.55 7.23 11.40
CA SER A 5 12.06 8.53 11.87
C SER A 5 10.89 9.33 12.44
N LYS A 6 11.13 10.08 13.53
CA LYS A 6 10.10 10.93 14.16
C LYS A 6 9.38 11.80 13.13
N LYS A 7 10.13 12.39 12.19
CA LYS A 7 9.57 13.23 11.12
C LYS A 7 8.57 12.51 10.21
N ILE A 8 8.82 11.25 9.87
CA ILE A 8 7.89 10.46 9.03
C ILE A 8 6.66 10.08 9.84
N ASN A 9 6.87 9.67 11.09
CA ASN A 9 5.76 9.35 11.99
C ASN A 9 4.83 10.54 12.18
N ASP A 10 5.38 11.72 12.47
CA ASP A 10 4.61 12.96 12.65
C ASP A 10 3.85 13.33 11.37
N ALA A 11 4.44 13.12 10.19
CA ALA A 11 3.79 13.37 8.91
C ALA A 11 2.61 12.40 8.65
N LEU A 12 2.79 11.10 8.90
CA LEU A 12 1.70 10.11 8.76
C LEU A 12 0.57 10.37 9.77
N LEU A 13 0.90 10.76 11.00
CA LEU A 13 -0.09 11.16 12.00
C LEU A 13 -0.87 12.40 11.58
N ALA A 14 -0.20 13.37 10.95
CA ALA A 14 -0.85 14.58 10.42
C ALA A 14 -1.81 14.29 9.25
N MET A 15 -1.67 13.14 8.57
CA MET A 15 -2.59 12.70 7.53
C MET A 15 -3.84 11.99 8.07
N ILE A 16 -3.97 11.80 9.38
CA ILE A 16 -5.15 11.14 9.95
C ILE A 16 -6.36 12.06 9.78
N ASP A 17 -7.18 11.73 8.80
CA ASP A 17 -8.53 12.25 8.63
C ASP A 17 -9.51 11.08 8.75
N ARG A 18 -10.36 11.13 9.78
CA ARG A 18 -11.33 10.07 10.07
C ARG A 18 -12.36 9.90 8.95
N THR A 19 -12.79 10.99 8.35
CA THR A 19 -13.80 10.98 7.27
C THR A 19 -13.23 10.29 6.05
N GLU A 20 -12.00 10.63 5.69
CA GLU A 20 -11.29 10.04 4.55
C GLU A 20 -11.03 8.55 4.74
N ILE A 21 -10.56 8.15 5.94
CA ILE A 21 -10.35 6.74 6.29
C ILE A 21 -11.67 5.96 6.26
N GLU A 22 -12.76 6.54 6.77
CA GLU A 22 -14.08 5.92 6.74
C GLU A 22 -14.62 5.77 5.31
N ALA A 23 -14.40 6.77 4.43
CA ALA A 23 -14.77 6.71 3.03
C ALA A 23 -14.01 5.61 2.27
N ALA A 24 -12.69 5.56 2.42
CA ALA A 24 -11.85 4.51 1.83
C ALA A 24 -12.25 3.10 2.31
N ARG A 25 -12.54 2.96 3.62
CA ARG A 25 -13.04 1.70 4.20
C ARG A 25 -14.38 1.28 3.59
N ASN A 26 -15.32 2.21 3.49
CA ASN A 26 -16.65 1.94 2.95
C ASN A 26 -16.56 1.51 1.48
N LEU A 27 -15.68 2.14 0.70
CA LEU A 27 -15.41 1.77 -0.67
C LEU A 27 -14.91 0.31 -0.80
N VAL A 28 -13.89 -0.06 -0.03
CA VAL A 28 -13.35 -1.43 -0.04
C VAL A 28 -14.39 -2.44 0.43
N SER A 29 -15.11 -2.13 1.51
CA SER A 29 -16.16 -3.00 2.07
C SER A 29 -17.30 -3.22 1.07
N ALA A 30 -17.76 -2.16 0.40
CA ALA A 30 -18.81 -2.23 -0.61
C ALA A 30 -18.38 -3.07 -1.83
N ALA A 31 -17.12 -2.95 -2.26
CA ALA A 31 -16.59 -3.78 -3.34
C ALA A 31 -16.55 -5.26 -2.98
N MET A 32 -16.05 -5.60 -1.79
CA MET A 32 -16.01 -6.99 -1.31
C MET A 32 -17.41 -7.58 -1.18
N HIS A 33 -18.38 -6.85 -0.61
CA HIS A 33 -19.78 -7.30 -0.53
C HIS A 33 -20.46 -7.41 -1.90
N GLY A 34 -20.07 -6.57 -2.85
CA GLY A 34 -20.58 -6.55 -4.22
C GLY A 34 -19.90 -7.54 -5.17
N ASN A 35 -19.09 -8.49 -4.67
CA ASN A 35 -18.30 -9.44 -5.46
C ASN A 35 -17.37 -8.78 -6.50
N LYS A 36 -16.90 -7.54 -6.24
CA LYS A 36 -15.85 -6.89 -7.02
C LYS A 36 -14.48 -7.27 -6.47
N ARG A 37 -13.46 -7.31 -7.31
CA ARG A 37 -12.10 -7.64 -6.85
C ARG A 37 -11.44 -6.45 -6.18
N VAL A 38 -10.77 -6.73 -5.07
CA VAL A 38 -9.87 -5.79 -4.41
C VAL A 38 -8.45 -6.36 -4.49
N TRP A 39 -7.55 -5.59 -5.07
CA TRP A 39 -6.16 -5.93 -5.26
C TRP A 39 -5.28 -5.17 -4.27
N MET A 40 -4.15 -5.76 -3.90
CA MET A 40 -3.12 -5.10 -3.11
C MET A 40 -1.73 -5.29 -3.69
N THR A 41 -0.91 -4.26 -3.57
CA THR A 41 0.54 -4.32 -3.79
C THR A 41 1.22 -3.22 -3.01
N SER A 42 2.51 -3.34 -2.74
CA SER A 42 3.32 -2.30 -2.10
C SER A 42 4.71 -2.21 -2.72
N ASP A 43 5.45 -1.17 -2.34
CA ASP A 43 6.89 -1.02 -2.58
C ASP A 43 7.23 -1.06 -4.08
N LEU A 44 6.36 -0.56 -4.95
CA LEU A 44 6.58 -0.64 -6.40
C LEU A 44 7.84 0.11 -6.80
N HIS A 45 8.15 1.23 -6.13
CA HIS A 45 9.33 2.05 -6.39
C HIS A 45 9.54 2.30 -7.89
N PHE A 46 8.50 2.72 -8.60
CA PHE A 46 8.62 3.19 -9.98
C PHE A 46 9.77 4.19 -10.09
N ARG A 47 10.51 4.12 -11.21
CA ARG A 47 11.68 4.98 -11.48
C ARG A 47 12.87 4.84 -10.52
N HIS A 48 12.89 3.87 -9.60
CA HIS A 48 13.98 3.71 -8.65
C HIS A 48 15.06 2.75 -9.15
N THR A 49 16.12 3.23 -9.80
CA THR A 49 17.20 2.35 -10.32
C THR A 49 17.84 1.46 -9.25
N ASN A 50 18.08 2.01 -8.06
CA ASN A 50 18.81 1.30 -7.00
C ASN A 50 18.01 0.19 -6.33
N ILE A 51 16.66 0.22 -6.41
CA ILE A 51 15.83 -0.82 -5.78
C ILE A 51 16.08 -2.20 -6.39
N ILE A 52 16.46 -2.24 -7.67
CA ILE A 52 16.76 -3.48 -8.38
C ILE A 52 17.89 -4.22 -7.70
N GLY A 53 19.02 -3.54 -7.47
CA GLY A 53 20.17 -4.13 -6.78
C GLY A 53 19.89 -4.35 -5.29
N TYR A 54 19.25 -3.38 -4.63
CA TYR A 54 18.99 -3.42 -3.20
C TYR A 54 18.09 -4.60 -2.78
N CYS A 55 17.04 -4.88 -3.55
CA CYS A 55 16.10 -5.97 -3.30
C CYS A 55 16.33 -7.19 -4.20
N GLY A 56 17.43 -7.24 -4.96
CA GLY A 56 17.70 -8.33 -5.90
C GLY A 56 16.57 -8.59 -6.91
N ARG A 57 15.88 -7.54 -7.37
CA ARG A 57 14.75 -7.69 -8.30
C ARG A 57 15.24 -8.22 -9.66
N PRO A 58 14.46 -9.05 -10.35
CA PRO A 58 14.85 -9.70 -11.59
C PRO A 58 14.73 -8.77 -12.81
N PHE A 59 15.25 -7.53 -12.72
CA PHE A 59 15.16 -6.53 -13.78
C PHE A 59 16.54 -6.07 -14.23
N ARG A 60 16.78 -6.06 -15.54
CA ARG A 60 18.03 -5.55 -16.12
C ARG A 60 18.18 -4.02 -16.09
N SER A 61 17.08 -3.29 -15.89
CA SER A 61 17.05 -1.83 -15.86
C SER A 61 15.76 -1.31 -15.23
N VAL A 62 15.77 -0.05 -14.79
CA VAL A 62 14.57 0.64 -14.28
C VAL A 62 13.44 0.69 -15.30
N LYS A 63 13.76 0.89 -16.59
CA LYS A 63 12.78 0.83 -17.68
C LYS A 63 12.11 -0.55 -17.76
N HIS A 64 12.89 -1.63 -17.64
CA HIS A 64 12.34 -2.99 -17.66
C HIS A 64 11.44 -3.28 -16.44
N GLN A 65 11.81 -2.77 -15.25
CA GLN A 65 10.97 -2.82 -14.07
C GLN A 65 9.64 -2.08 -14.32
N ASP A 66 9.72 -0.79 -14.68
CA ASP A 66 8.54 0.07 -14.85
C ASP A 66 7.56 -0.53 -15.88
N GLU A 67 8.05 -0.98 -17.04
CA GLU A 67 7.22 -1.63 -18.08
C GLU A 67 6.57 -2.93 -17.58
N THR A 68 7.27 -3.72 -16.76
CA THR A 68 6.74 -4.97 -16.22
C THR A 68 5.66 -4.71 -15.18
N LEU A 69 5.90 -3.77 -14.26
CA LEU A 69 4.91 -3.35 -13.26
C LEU A 69 3.67 -2.76 -13.93
N LEU A 70 3.85 -1.92 -14.95
CA LEU A 70 2.73 -1.38 -15.74
C LEU A 70 1.89 -2.48 -16.37
N ARG A 71 2.51 -3.47 -17.03
CA ARG A 71 1.77 -4.60 -17.63
C ARG A 71 1.00 -5.41 -16.61
N LEU A 72 1.55 -5.59 -15.41
CA LEU A 72 0.86 -6.26 -14.32
C LEU A 72 -0.35 -5.45 -13.85
N LEU A 73 -0.17 -4.16 -13.57
CA LEU A 73 -1.22 -3.29 -13.05
C LEU A 73 -2.35 -3.08 -14.07
N ASN A 74 -2.04 -3.16 -15.36
CA ASN A 74 -3.05 -3.17 -16.42
C ASN A 74 -3.96 -4.42 -16.43
N LYS A 75 -3.69 -5.43 -15.59
CA LYS A 75 -4.62 -6.57 -15.40
C LYS A 75 -5.77 -6.25 -14.43
N VAL A 76 -5.66 -5.16 -13.67
CA VAL A 76 -6.73 -4.69 -12.78
C VAL A 76 -7.90 -4.21 -13.64
N GLY A 77 -9.10 -4.72 -13.37
CA GLY A 77 -10.29 -4.29 -14.10
C GLY A 77 -10.61 -2.82 -13.84
N PRO A 78 -11.23 -2.09 -14.79
CA PRO A 78 -11.55 -0.67 -14.62
C PRO A 78 -12.51 -0.39 -13.45
N GLN A 79 -13.25 -1.40 -12.99
CA GLN A 79 -14.20 -1.33 -11.87
C GLN A 79 -13.66 -1.98 -10.59
N ASP A 80 -12.49 -2.61 -10.65
CA ASP A 80 -11.82 -3.19 -9.49
C ASP A 80 -11.19 -2.08 -8.65
N ILE A 81 -10.91 -2.40 -7.39
CA ILE A 81 -10.13 -1.53 -6.51
C ILE A 81 -8.70 -2.06 -6.45
N ILE A 82 -7.72 -1.16 -6.48
CA ILE A 82 -6.35 -1.47 -6.11
C ILE A 82 -5.91 -0.58 -4.94
N VAL A 83 -5.45 -1.23 -3.87
CA VAL A 83 -4.86 -0.58 -2.70
C VAL A 83 -3.34 -0.68 -2.80
N PHE A 84 -2.71 0.47 -2.95
CA PHE A 84 -1.26 0.61 -2.92
C PHE A 84 -0.80 0.85 -1.49
N VAL A 85 -0.05 -0.08 -0.91
CA VAL A 85 0.34 -0.03 0.51
C VAL A 85 1.69 0.67 0.69
N GLY A 86 1.85 1.81 0.01
CA GLY A 86 2.97 2.74 0.15
C GLY A 86 4.16 2.52 -0.78
N ASP A 87 5.03 3.52 -0.82
CA ASP A 87 6.30 3.59 -1.54
C ASP A 87 6.16 3.33 -3.05
N MET A 88 5.29 4.12 -3.68
CA MET A 88 4.87 3.91 -5.07
C MET A 88 5.95 4.25 -6.10
N ALA A 89 6.60 5.38 -5.93
CA ALA A 89 7.52 5.93 -6.91
C ALA A 89 8.72 6.60 -6.25
N MET A 90 9.77 6.79 -7.04
CA MET A 90 10.89 7.70 -6.76
C MET A 90 10.94 8.80 -7.80
N GLY A 91 11.67 9.87 -7.51
CA GLY A 91 11.76 11.04 -8.40
C GLY A 91 10.73 12.12 -8.06
N THR A 92 10.39 12.94 -9.05
CA THR A 92 9.48 14.08 -8.84
C THR A 92 8.01 13.68 -8.97
N HIS A 93 7.10 14.64 -8.77
CA HIS A 93 5.66 14.44 -8.97
C HIS A 93 5.36 14.26 -10.46
N GLU A 94 5.96 15.12 -11.29
CA GLU A 94 5.80 15.17 -12.75
C GLU A 94 6.22 13.87 -13.46
N ASP A 95 7.21 13.16 -12.90
CA ASP A 95 7.66 11.88 -13.44
C ASP A 95 6.75 10.70 -13.09
N ALA A 96 6.07 10.77 -11.94
CA ALA A 96 5.29 9.68 -11.37
C ALA A 96 3.81 9.74 -11.79
N VAL A 97 3.23 10.94 -11.81
CA VAL A 97 1.81 11.18 -12.05
C VAL A 97 1.31 10.58 -13.37
N PRO A 98 1.96 10.82 -14.54
CA PRO A 98 1.43 10.30 -15.80
C PRO A 98 1.35 8.77 -15.85
N VAL A 99 2.30 8.10 -15.18
CA VAL A 99 2.31 6.64 -15.08
C VAL A 99 1.14 6.18 -14.22
N LEU A 100 0.92 6.81 -13.07
CA LEU A 100 -0.14 6.44 -12.13
C LEU A 100 -1.55 6.76 -12.66
N GLU A 101 -1.74 7.88 -13.35
CA GLU A 101 -2.98 8.25 -14.03
C GLU A 101 -3.39 7.21 -15.08
N SER A 102 -2.41 6.65 -15.81
CA SER A 102 -2.66 5.67 -16.87
C SER A 102 -3.15 4.30 -16.36
N LEU A 103 -2.98 4.02 -15.05
CA LEU A 103 -3.35 2.74 -14.49
C LEU A 103 -4.88 2.59 -14.41
N PRO A 104 -5.43 1.41 -14.76
CA PRO A 104 -6.87 1.17 -14.60
C PRO A 104 -7.25 0.98 -13.13
N GLY A 105 -8.57 0.93 -12.90
CA GLY A 105 -9.15 0.66 -11.60
C GLY A 105 -9.22 1.90 -10.70
N ARG A 106 -9.95 1.72 -9.60
CA ARG A 106 -10.12 2.71 -8.55
C ARG A 106 -8.99 2.56 -7.54
N LYS A 107 -8.30 3.65 -7.24
CA LYS A 107 -6.99 3.58 -6.57
C LYS A 107 -7.08 4.18 -5.18
N ILE A 108 -6.58 3.44 -4.20
CA ILE A 108 -6.38 3.91 -2.83
C ILE A 108 -4.89 3.85 -2.53
N LEU A 109 -4.32 4.91 -1.97
CA LEU A 109 -2.95 4.92 -1.46
C LEU A 109 -2.96 4.89 0.07
N VAL A 110 -2.37 3.85 0.65
CA VAL A 110 -1.97 3.83 2.07
C VAL A 110 -0.52 4.30 2.14
N ALA A 111 -0.29 5.56 2.49
CA ALA A 111 0.97 6.25 2.23
C ALA A 111 2.19 5.65 2.96
N GLY A 112 3.28 5.48 2.22
CA GLY A 112 4.61 5.14 2.73
C GLY A 112 5.51 6.36 2.89
N LYS A 113 6.79 6.14 3.24
CA LYS A 113 7.74 7.25 3.42
C LYS A 113 8.08 7.92 2.10
N HIS A 114 8.30 7.14 1.04
CA HIS A 114 8.76 7.65 -0.25
C HIS A 114 7.66 8.40 -1.01
N ASP A 115 6.42 8.31 -0.52
CA ASP A 115 5.29 9.10 -0.99
C ASP A 115 5.23 10.49 -0.32
N LEU A 116 6.01 10.73 0.75
CA LEU A 116 6.01 12.00 1.48
C LEU A 116 7.17 12.91 1.07
N LYS A 117 6.88 14.19 0.85
CA LYS A 117 7.87 15.25 0.67
C LYS A 117 7.49 16.42 1.56
N ASN A 118 8.42 16.89 2.40
CA ASN A 118 8.18 17.97 3.36
C ASN A 118 6.96 17.76 4.29
N GLY A 119 6.62 16.50 4.59
CA GLY A 119 5.52 16.17 5.49
C GLY A 119 4.14 16.07 4.83
N VAL A 120 4.06 16.23 3.50
CA VAL A 120 2.83 16.09 2.71
C VAL A 120 3.00 14.99 1.67
N CYS A 121 1.91 14.30 1.33
CA CYS A 121 1.92 13.32 0.25
C CYS A 121 2.18 14.04 -1.08
N ARG A 122 3.30 13.71 -1.73
CA ARG A 122 3.70 14.28 -3.02
C ARG A 122 2.94 13.70 -4.20
N LEU A 123 2.13 12.68 -3.96
CA LEU A 123 1.26 12.01 -4.94
C LEU A 123 -0.22 12.36 -4.68
N ALA A 124 -0.47 13.36 -3.84
CA ALA A 124 -1.81 13.88 -3.57
C ALA A 124 -2.36 14.60 -4.80
N ASP A 125 -2.96 13.80 -5.68
CA ASP A 125 -3.71 14.24 -6.84
C ASP A 125 -4.99 13.40 -6.91
N GLU A 126 -6.13 14.08 -6.77
CA GLU A 126 -7.46 13.46 -6.80
C GLU A 126 -7.79 12.86 -8.17
N ALA A 127 -7.09 13.28 -9.24
CA ALA A 127 -7.22 12.65 -10.56
C ALA A 127 -6.64 11.21 -10.57
N ILE A 128 -5.74 10.90 -9.63
CA ILE A 128 -5.06 9.60 -9.56
C ILE A 128 -5.73 8.70 -8.52
N PHE A 129 -5.80 9.19 -7.28
CA PHE A 129 -6.25 8.42 -6.13
C PHE A 129 -7.62 8.90 -5.68
N GLU A 130 -8.55 7.97 -5.54
CA GLU A 130 -9.85 8.27 -4.95
C GLU A 130 -9.70 8.53 -3.44
N HIS A 131 -8.74 7.85 -2.81
CA HIS A 131 -8.40 8.07 -1.40
C HIS A 131 -6.90 7.97 -1.12
N ILE A 132 -6.41 8.82 -0.22
CA ILE A 132 -5.03 8.78 0.30
C ILE A 132 -5.09 8.83 1.82
N VAL A 133 -4.66 7.76 2.46
CA VAL A 133 -4.78 7.58 3.91
C VAL A 133 -3.46 7.10 4.51
N PRO A 134 -3.18 7.36 5.78
CA PRO A 134 -2.01 6.78 6.45
C PRO A 134 -2.22 5.31 6.84
N VAL A 135 -3.49 4.91 7.03
CA VAL A 135 -3.92 3.55 7.36
C VAL A 135 -5.32 3.28 6.80
N LEU A 136 -5.64 2.01 6.57
CA LEU A 136 -6.98 1.56 6.21
C LEU A 136 -7.36 0.38 7.12
N PHE A 137 -8.62 0.30 7.57
CA PHE A 137 -9.07 -0.79 8.44
C PHE A 137 -10.50 -1.22 8.13
N TRP A 138 -10.81 -2.50 8.33
CA TRP A 138 -12.16 -3.04 8.25
C TRP A 138 -12.34 -4.30 9.08
N GLN A 139 -13.59 -4.74 9.21
CA GLN A 139 -13.93 -6.02 9.85
C GLN A 139 -13.67 -7.17 8.86
N GLY A 140 -12.75 -8.05 9.21
CA GLY A 140 -12.50 -9.29 8.48
C GLY A 140 -13.50 -10.39 8.83
N GLN A 141 -13.25 -11.58 8.27
CA GLN A 141 -14.04 -12.78 8.58
C GLN A 141 -13.78 -13.26 10.02
N HIS A 142 -14.75 -13.96 10.62
CA HIS A 142 -14.61 -14.64 11.92
C HIS A 142 -14.09 -13.77 13.09
N GLU A 143 -14.59 -12.53 13.19
CA GLU A 143 -14.19 -11.58 14.25
C GLU A 143 -12.73 -11.09 14.17
N ASP A 144 -12.03 -11.37 13.07
CA ASP A 144 -10.72 -10.80 12.79
C ASP A 144 -10.87 -9.32 12.39
N GLN A 145 -9.96 -8.47 12.83
CA GLN A 145 -9.82 -7.12 12.27
C GLN A 145 -8.75 -7.12 11.19
N VAL A 146 -8.94 -6.31 10.17
CA VAL A 146 -7.92 -6.07 9.14
C VAL A 146 -7.41 -4.65 9.27
N LEU A 147 -6.08 -4.51 9.27
CA LEU A 147 -5.39 -3.24 9.20
C LEU A 147 -4.37 -3.27 8.06
N VAL A 148 -4.45 -2.26 7.21
CA VAL A 148 -3.48 -2.02 6.14
C VAL A 148 -2.67 -0.79 6.52
N SER A 149 -1.37 -0.97 6.57
CA SER A 149 -0.40 0.08 6.91
C SER A 149 0.88 -0.19 6.15
N HIS A 150 1.55 0.83 5.61
CA HIS A 150 2.82 0.59 4.92
C HIS A 150 3.86 -0.08 5.84
N TYR A 151 3.95 0.38 7.09
CA TYR A 151 4.79 -0.23 8.12
C TYR A 151 4.05 -1.35 8.85
N PRO A 152 4.71 -2.51 9.13
CA PRO A 152 4.14 -3.51 10.00
C PRO A 152 3.92 -2.94 11.40
N VAL A 153 2.75 -3.24 11.98
CA VAL A 153 2.42 -2.83 13.35
C VAL A 153 3.33 -3.57 14.34
N VAL A 154 3.69 -2.89 15.42
CA VAL A 154 4.57 -3.44 16.46
C VAL A 154 3.78 -3.93 17.67
N GLU A 155 2.73 -3.19 18.05
CA GLU A 155 1.88 -3.50 19.19
C GLU A 155 0.41 -3.31 18.81
N PHE A 156 -0.43 -4.23 19.26
CA PHE A 156 -1.86 -4.18 19.12
C PHE A 156 -2.48 -4.54 20.47
N PHE A 157 -3.42 -3.74 20.95
CA PHE A 157 -4.14 -4.01 22.19
C PHE A 157 -5.58 -4.36 21.85
N PRO A 158 -5.92 -5.66 21.78
CA PRO A 158 -7.25 -6.10 21.37
C PRO A 158 -8.27 -5.91 22.50
N LEU A 159 -9.16 -4.93 22.37
CA LEU A 159 -10.43 -4.96 23.11
C LEU A 159 -11.52 -5.55 22.21
N GLY A 160 -11.95 -6.79 22.51
CA GLY A 160 -13.09 -7.44 21.85
C GLY A 160 -12.83 -7.94 20.42
N VAL A 161 -11.57 -8.20 20.06
CA VAL A 161 -11.17 -8.67 18.72
C VAL A 161 -10.35 -9.94 18.86
N LYS A 162 -10.58 -10.91 17.97
CA LYS A 162 -9.94 -12.23 18.07
C LYS A 162 -8.49 -12.19 17.59
N ARG A 163 -8.25 -11.53 16.46
CA ARG A 163 -6.94 -11.41 15.82
C ARG A 163 -6.90 -10.21 14.89
N LEU A 164 -5.73 -9.62 14.74
CA LEU A 164 -5.46 -8.62 13.70
C LEU A 164 -4.77 -9.28 12.50
N VAL A 165 -5.26 -9.03 11.30
CA VAL A 165 -4.53 -9.29 10.05
C VAL A 165 -3.93 -7.98 9.59
N ASN A 166 -2.60 -7.87 9.61
CA ASN A 166 -1.89 -6.68 9.15
C ASN A 166 -1.30 -6.90 7.75
N TYR A 167 -1.95 -6.31 6.73
CA TYR A 167 -1.35 -6.19 5.41
C TYR A 167 -0.38 -5.01 5.40
N HIS A 168 0.87 -5.27 5.04
CA HIS A 168 1.92 -4.25 5.08
C HIS A 168 2.91 -4.36 3.92
N GLY A 169 3.76 -3.35 3.76
CA GLY A 169 4.89 -3.35 2.84
C GLY A 169 6.20 -3.18 3.60
N HIS A 170 7.06 -2.27 3.12
CA HIS A 170 8.24 -1.71 3.76
C HIS A 170 9.41 -2.68 4.01
N LEU A 171 9.13 -3.92 4.38
CA LEU A 171 10.14 -4.93 4.71
C LEU A 171 10.77 -5.58 3.48
N HIS A 172 10.29 -5.25 2.27
CA HIS A 172 10.77 -5.84 1.01
C HIS A 172 10.85 -7.38 1.09
N GLN A 173 12.04 -7.96 0.91
CA GLN A 173 12.30 -9.40 0.94
C GLN A 173 12.17 -10.03 2.34
N HIS A 174 11.98 -9.23 3.39
CA HIS A 174 11.81 -9.73 4.74
C HIS A 174 10.33 -9.89 5.11
N ARG A 175 10.08 -10.85 5.99
CA ARG A 175 8.78 -11.09 6.62
C ARG A 175 8.90 -10.89 8.12
N LYS A 176 7.81 -10.45 8.72
CA LYS A 176 7.66 -10.47 10.18
C LYS A 176 6.94 -11.75 10.55
N GLU A 177 7.38 -12.40 11.61
CA GLU A 177 6.72 -13.61 12.12
C GLU A 177 5.38 -13.24 12.75
N ASP A 178 4.39 -14.11 12.53
CA ASP A 178 3.08 -14.01 13.16
C ASP A 178 3.22 -14.13 14.68
N THR A 179 2.29 -13.49 15.39
CA THR A 179 2.09 -13.69 16.83
C THR A 179 0.71 -14.30 17.07
N ASP A 180 0.43 -14.67 18.32
CA ASP A 180 -0.91 -15.14 18.71
C ASP A 180 -2.02 -14.13 18.39
N GLN A 181 -1.67 -12.83 18.33
CA GLN A 181 -2.63 -11.73 18.15
C GLN A 181 -2.58 -11.11 16.76
N ILE A 182 -1.46 -11.21 16.04
CA ILE A 182 -1.26 -10.51 14.77
C ILE A 182 -0.73 -11.48 13.71
N LYS A 183 -1.47 -11.60 12.60
CA LYS A 183 -1.02 -12.22 11.37
C LYS A 183 -0.44 -11.15 10.44
N TYR A 184 0.82 -11.25 10.06
CA TYR A 184 1.47 -10.31 9.16
C TYR A 184 1.45 -10.84 7.73
N ILE A 185 1.00 -10.00 6.80
CA ILE A 185 0.99 -10.32 5.38
C ILE A 185 1.72 -9.19 4.64
N ASN A 186 2.96 -9.47 4.24
CA ASN A 186 3.73 -8.53 3.42
C ASN A 186 3.24 -8.60 1.96
N VAL A 187 2.60 -7.53 1.50
CA VAL A 187 2.08 -7.35 0.13
C VAL A 187 3.05 -6.58 -0.78
N GLY A 188 4.27 -6.33 -0.31
CA GLY A 188 5.35 -5.75 -1.11
C GLY A 188 5.66 -6.58 -2.34
N TRP A 189 5.97 -5.90 -3.45
CA TRP A 189 6.35 -6.52 -4.72
C TRP A 189 7.44 -7.59 -4.55
N ASP A 190 8.40 -7.32 -3.67
CA ASP A 190 9.54 -8.21 -3.41
C ASP A 190 9.16 -9.53 -2.71
N GLN A 191 7.91 -9.66 -2.25
CA GLN A 191 7.33 -10.90 -1.72
C GLN A 191 6.39 -11.58 -2.70
N THR A 192 5.50 -10.79 -3.30
CA THR A 192 4.38 -11.33 -4.09
C THR A 192 4.73 -11.53 -5.55
N TYR A 193 5.68 -10.74 -6.08
CA TYR A 193 5.94 -10.60 -7.52
C TYR A 193 4.65 -10.38 -8.32
N GLY A 194 3.63 -9.80 -7.68
CA GLY A 194 2.28 -9.75 -8.22
C GLY A 194 1.33 -8.88 -7.42
N LEU A 195 0.05 -9.00 -7.75
CA LEU A 195 -1.05 -8.41 -7.00
C LEU A 195 -1.66 -9.48 -6.11
N LEU A 196 -1.85 -9.17 -4.83
CA LEU A 196 -2.67 -10.00 -3.95
C LEU A 196 -4.14 -9.67 -4.20
N ALA A 197 -4.98 -10.68 -4.43
CA ALA A 197 -6.44 -10.52 -4.45
C ALA A 197 -7.01 -10.83 -3.06
N LEU A 198 -7.95 -10.00 -2.60
CA LEU A 198 -8.80 -10.29 -1.45
C LEU A 198 -10.05 -11.06 -1.87
#